data_AF-A0A2K5UTX8-F1
#
_entry.id   AF-A0A2K5UTX8-F1
#
_cell.length_a   1.000
_cell.length_b   1.000
_cell.length_c   1.000
_cell.angle_alpha   90.00
_cell.angle_beta   90.00
_cell.angle_gamma   90.00
#
_symmetry.space_group_name_H-M   'P 1'
#
loop_
_entity.id
_entity.type
_entity.pdbx_description
1 polymer ?
#
loop_
_entity_poly.entity_id
_entity_poly.type
_entity_poly.pdbx_seq_one_letter_code
_entity_poly.pdbx_strand_id
1 'polypeptide(L)'
;MFSPPAPLPETDTEDASETDLAKHDEEDYVEMKEQMYQDKLASLKRQLQQLQEGTLQEYQKRMKKLDQQYKERIRNAVCFSFAQTEQVERNYIKEKKAAVKEFEDKKVELKENLIAELEEKKKMIENEKLTMELTGDSMEVKPIMTRKLRRRPNDPVPIPDKRRKPAPAQLNYLLTDEQIMEDLRTLNKVQCWFPPASPSSPEHLPATPAESPAQRFEARIEDGKLYYDKRWYHKSQAIYLESKDNQKLSCVISSVGANEIWVRKTSDSTKMRIYLGQLQRGLFVIRRRSAA
;
A
#
# COMPACT_ATOMS: atom_id res chain seq x y z
N MET A 1 -24.00 -68.65 -91.93
CA MET A 1 -24.11 -67.84 -90.70
C MET A 1 -23.10 -68.40 -89.68
N PHE A 2 -22.50 -67.48 -88.91
CA PHE A 2 -21.61 -67.66 -87.75
C PHE A 2 -20.11 -67.87 -87.99
N SER A 3 -19.36 -66.77 -87.79
CA SER A 3 -17.93 -66.73 -87.46
C SER A 3 -17.68 -67.18 -86.02
N PRO A 4 -16.47 -67.69 -85.70
CA PRO A 4 -15.93 -67.66 -84.34
C PRO A 4 -14.95 -66.49 -84.12
N PRO A 5 -14.80 -66.01 -82.86
CA PRO A 5 -14.06 -64.79 -82.53
C PRO A 5 -12.56 -65.01 -82.28
N ALA A 6 -11.81 -63.91 -82.31
CA ALA A 6 -10.38 -63.81 -82.05
C ALA A 6 -10.02 -63.93 -80.55
N PRO A 7 -8.81 -64.39 -80.19
CA PRO A 7 -8.32 -64.34 -78.81
C PRO A 7 -7.65 -62.99 -78.50
N LEU A 8 -7.95 -62.47 -77.32
CA LEU A 8 -7.38 -61.28 -76.69
C LEU A 8 -5.99 -61.59 -76.09
N PRO A 9 -5.07 -60.61 -75.99
CA PRO A 9 -3.87 -60.74 -75.18
C PRO A 9 -4.18 -60.44 -73.71
N GLU A 10 -3.73 -61.32 -72.81
CA GLU A 10 -3.82 -61.14 -71.36
C GLU A 10 -2.69 -60.22 -70.88
N THR A 11 -3.05 -59.12 -70.22
CA THR A 11 -2.12 -58.21 -69.54
C THR A 11 -2.47 -58.18 -68.05
N ASP A 12 -2.00 -59.17 -67.30
CA ASP A 12 -2.08 -59.24 -65.83
C ASP A 12 -0.68 -59.05 -65.24
N THR A 13 -0.16 -57.81 -65.17
CA THR A 13 1.08 -57.49 -64.42
C THR A 13 1.23 -55.99 -64.08
N GLU A 14 0.23 -55.34 -63.46
CA GLU A 14 0.40 -53.94 -62.97
C GLU A 14 -0.06 -53.68 -61.51
N ASP A 15 -0.68 -54.64 -60.81
CA ASP A 15 -1.21 -54.42 -59.43
C ASP A 15 -0.21 -54.79 -58.30
N ALA A 16 0.87 -55.52 -58.63
CA ALA A 16 1.83 -56.00 -57.63
C ALA A 16 2.90 -54.96 -57.23
N SER A 17 3.18 -53.96 -58.08
CA SER A 17 4.23 -52.95 -57.81
C SER A 17 3.76 -51.77 -56.95
N GLU A 18 2.47 -51.42 -57.02
CA GLU A 18 1.91 -50.28 -56.27
C GLU A 18 1.75 -50.61 -54.77
N THR A 19 1.43 -51.87 -54.46
CA THR A 19 1.32 -52.38 -53.08
C THR A 19 2.66 -52.64 -52.39
N ASP A 20 3.75 -52.80 -53.15
CA ASP A 20 5.12 -52.99 -52.62
C ASP A 20 5.81 -51.63 -52.36
N LEU A 21 5.60 -50.65 -53.23
CA LEU A 21 6.05 -49.26 -53.04
C LEU A 21 5.40 -48.61 -51.82
N ALA A 22 4.08 -48.79 -51.62
CA ALA A 22 3.38 -48.24 -50.46
C ALA A 22 3.86 -48.82 -49.11
N LYS A 23 4.29 -50.09 -49.09
CA LYS A 23 4.86 -50.73 -47.89
C LYS A 23 6.28 -50.22 -47.62
N HIS A 24 7.09 -50.07 -48.66
CA HIS A 24 8.43 -49.48 -48.54
C HIS A 24 8.37 -48.04 -48.01
N ASP A 25 7.42 -47.22 -48.49
CA ASP A 25 7.23 -45.84 -48.00
C ASP A 25 6.76 -45.80 -46.52
N GLU A 26 5.93 -46.76 -46.09
CA GLU A 26 5.51 -46.89 -44.68
C GLU A 26 6.65 -47.38 -43.78
N GLU A 27 7.48 -48.31 -44.25
CA GLU A 27 8.66 -48.80 -43.54
C GLU A 27 9.73 -47.71 -43.39
N ASP A 28 10.00 -46.95 -44.46
CA ASP A 28 10.91 -45.79 -44.45
C ASP A 28 10.44 -44.70 -43.48
N TYR A 29 9.12 -44.46 -43.41
CA TYR A 29 8.54 -43.51 -42.45
C TYR A 29 8.70 -43.96 -41.00
N VAL A 30 8.53 -45.26 -40.73
CA VAL A 30 8.71 -45.84 -39.39
C VAL A 30 10.18 -45.81 -38.98
N GLU A 31 11.10 -46.13 -39.88
CA GLU A 31 12.54 -46.07 -39.63
C GLU A 31 13.02 -44.64 -39.38
N MET A 32 12.54 -43.67 -40.18
CA MET A 32 12.84 -42.25 -39.97
C MET A 32 12.32 -41.75 -38.61
N LYS A 33 11.13 -42.20 -38.19
CA LYS A 33 10.56 -41.85 -36.88
C LYS A 33 11.35 -42.46 -35.73
N GLU A 34 11.79 -43.71 -35.87
CA GLU A 34 12.63 -44.38 -34.89
C GLU A 34 13.99 -43.69 -34.77
N GLN A 35 14.61 -43.31 -35.90
CA GLN A 35 15.86 -42.55 -35.91
C GLN A 35 15.71 -41.20 -35.21
N MET A 36 14.64 -40.45 -35.50
CA MET A 36 14.35 -39.20 -34.79
C MET A 36 14.16 -39.40 -33.28
N TYR A 37 13.54 -40.51 -32.87
CA TYR A 37 13.36 -40.85 -31.46
C TYR A 37 14.71 -41.16 -30.78
N GLN A 38 15.55 -41.98 -31.41
CA GLN A 38 16.89 -42.30 -30.89
C GLN A 38 17.78 -41.05 -30.82
N ASP A 39 17.75 -40.20 -31.83
CA ASP A 39 18.48 -38.92 -31.84
C ASP A 39 17.99 -37.98 -30.73
N LYS A 40 16.67 -37.92 -30.52
CA LYS A 40 16.08 -37.14 -29.43
C LYS A 40 16.52 -37.67 -28.06
N LEU A 41 16.50 -38.99 -27.88
CA LEU A 41 16.92 -39.63 -26.65
C LEU A 41 18.42 -39.40 -26.39
N ALA A 42 19.27 -39.51 -27.41
CA ALA A 42 20.70 -39.25 -27.32
C ALA A 42 21.00 -37.78 -26.96
N SER A 43 20.25 -36.84 -27.57
CA SER A 43 20.34 -35.41 -27.24
C SER A 43 19.98 -35.13 -25.78
N LEU A 44 18.89 -35.73 -25.28
CA LEU A 44 18.48 -35.59 -23.89
C LEU A 44 19.49 -36.22 -22.91
N LYS A 45 20.02 -37.41 -23.23
CA LYS A 45 21.08 -38.05 -22.43
C LYS A 45 22.33 -37.17 -22.36
N ARG A 46 22.74 -36.58 -23.49
CA ARG A 46 23.88 -35.64 -23.54
C ARG A 46 23.63 -34.38 -22.72
N GLN A 47 22.44 -33.79 -22.80
CA GLN A 47 22.08 -32.63 -21.97
C GLN A 47 22.08 -32.96 -20.47
N LEU A 48 21.58 -34.15 -20.10
CA LEU A 48 21.58 -34.60 -18.71
C LEU A 48 23.00 -34.82 -18.19
N GLN A 49 23.88 -35.42 -18.99
CA GLN A 49 25.30 -35.55 -18.67
C GLN A 49 25.98 -34.18 -18.51
N GLN A 50 25.77 -33.26 -19.46
CA GLN A 50 26.29 -31.89 -19.36
C GLN A 50 25.77 -31.15 -18.12
N LEU A 51 24.55 -31.45 -17.68
CA LEU A 51 23.98 -30.87 -16.46
C LEU A 51 24.61 -31.48 -15.20
N GLN A 52 24.85 -32.81 -15.18
CA GLN A 52 25.55 -33.50 -14.10
C GLN A 52 27.01 -33.03 -13.96
N GLU A 53 27.69 -32.81 -15.09
CA GLU A 53 29.05 -32.26 -15.15
C GLU A 53 29.08 -30.74 -14.92
N GLY A 54 27.92 -30.07 -14.86
CA GLY A 54 27.81 -28.62 -14.70
C GLY A 54 28.31 -27.81 -15.91
N THR A 55 28.52 -28.44 -17.06
CA THR A 55 29.00 -27.83 -18.31
C THR A 55 27.87 -27.28 -19.19
N LEU A 56 26.61 -27.62 -18.87
CA LEU A 56 25.45 -27.10 -19.61
C LEU A 56 25.40 -25.57 -19.54
N GLN A 57 25.56 -24.90 -20.69
CA GLN A 57 25.69 -23.45 -20.77
C GLN A 57 24.50 -22.69 -20.18
N GLU A 58 23.29 -23.21 -20.37
CA GLU A 58 22.08 -22.57 -19.83
C GLU A 58 22.07 -22.60 -18.29
N TYR A 59 22.49 -23.72 -17.69
CA TYR A 59 22.65 -23.84 -16.25
C TYR A 59 23.70 -22.85 -15.73
N GLN A 60 24.88 -22.81 -16.36
CA GLN A 60 25.94 -21.87 -15.97
C GLN A 60 25.49 -20.41 -16.07
N LYS A 61 24.74 -20.04 -17.11
CA LYS A 61 24.18 -18.69 -17.28
C LYS A 61 23.19 -18.34 -16.16
N ARG A 62 22.32 -19.28 -15.79
CA ARG A 62 21.39 -19.11 -14.67
C ARG A 62 22.13 -18.97 -13.34
N MET A 63 23.16 -19.77 -13.10
CA MET A 63 24.01 -19.68 -11.91
C MET A 63 24.73 -18.33 -11.81
N LYS A 64 25.34 -17.85 -12.89
CA LYS A 64 25.98 -16.51 -12.91
C LYS A 64 24.97 -15.39 -12.63
N LYS A 65 23.76 -15.49 -13.17
CA LYS A 65 22.70 -14.50 -12.92
C LYS A 65 22.27 -14.50 -11.44
N LEU A 66 22.14 -15.68 -10.82
CA LEU A 66 21.82 -15.80 -9.40
C LEU A 66 22.94 -15.23 -8.52
N ASP A 67 24.20 -15.53 -8.82
CA ASP A 67 25.35 -14.97 -8.10
C ASP A 67 25.41 -13.43 -8.23
N GLN A 68 25.14 -12.90 -9.42
CA GLN A 68 25.06 -11.46 -9.64
C GLN A 68 23.94 -10.82 -8.80
N GLN A 69 22.74 -11.43 -8.81
CA GLN A 69 21.61 -10.95 -8.01
C GLN A 69 21.90 -11.00 -6.51
N TYR A 70 22.59 -12.05 -6.03
CA TYR A 70 23.01 -12.17 -4.65
C TYR A 70 23.99 -11.04 -4.28
N LYS A 71 25.04 -10.83 -5.07
CA LYS A 71 26.01 -9.74 -4.87
C LYS A 71 25.35 -8.36 -4.88
N GLU A 72 24.42 -8.15 -5.80
CA GLU A 72 23.62 -6.93 -5.88
C GLU A 72 22.78 -6.72 -4.62
N ARG A 73 22.13 -7.77 -4.12
CA ARG A 73 21.34 -7.72 -2.89
C ARG A 73 22.20 -7.34 -1.68
N ILE A 74 23.38 -7.93 -1.55
CA ILE A 74 24.32 -7.60 -0.47
C ILE A 74 24.77 -6.14 -0.58
N ARG A 75 25.17 -5.69 -1.77
CA ARG A 75 25.58 -4.30 -2.01
C ARG A 75 24.47 -3.31 -1.66
N ASN A 76 23.24 -3.60 -2.08
CA ASN A 76 22.08 -2.77 -1.79
C ASN A 76 21.78 -2.74 -0.29
N ALA A 77 21.89 -3.86 0.41
CA ALA A 77 21.70 -3.92 1.87
C ALA A 77 22.74 -3.07 2.62
N VAL A 78 24.01 -3.13 2.21
CA VAL A 78 25.08 -2.30 2.80
C VAL A 78 24.83 -0.81 2.54
N CYS A 79 24.51 -0.44 1.30
CA CYS A 79 24.21 0.95 0.93
C CYS A 79 23.00 1.49 1.71
N PHE A 80 21.96 0.66 1.85
CA PHE A 80 20.77 0.99 2.64
C PHE A 80 21.12 1.22 4.12
N SER A 81 21.91 0.33 4.73
CA SER A 81 22.35 0.47 6.11
C SER A 81 23.15 1.76 6.34
N PHE A 82 24.04 2.11 5.41
CA PHE A 82 24.79 3.37 5.47
C PHE A 82 23.84 4.58 5.39
N ALA A 83 22.95 4.61 4.41
CA ALA A 83 21.99 5.71 4.24
C ALA A 83 21.04 5.86 5.45
N GLN A 84 20.63 4.76 6.06
CA GLN A 84 19.82 4.76 7.27
C GLN A 84 20.59 5.35 8.46
N THR A 85 21.86 4.96 8.62
CA THR A 85 22.73 5.49 9.68
C THR A 85 22.91 7.01 9.52
N GLU A 86 23.23 7.48 8.31
CA GLU A 86 23.33 8.92 8.03
C GLU A 86 22.01 9.68 8.26
N GLN A 87 20.86 9.04 8.02
CA GLN A 87 19.58 9.66 8.29
C GLN A 87 19.33 9.82 9.79
N VAL A 88 19.69 8.81 10.59
CA VAL A 88 19.60 8.87 12.06
C VAL A 88 20.52 9.97 12.60
N GLU A 89 21.75 10.07 12.12
CA GLU A 89 22.68 11.13 12.51
C GLU A 89 22.15 12.53 12.16
N ARG A 90 21.61 12.69 10.94
CA ARG A 90 20.98 13.96 10.53
C ARG A 90 19.80 14.32 11.42
N ASN A 91 18.97 13.35 11.79
CA ASN A 91 17.84 13.57 12.70
C ASN A 91 18.34 13.96 14.11
N TYR A 92 19.35 13.27 14.63
CA TYR A 92 19.97 13.59 15.91
C TYR A 92 20.51 15.03 15.95
N ILE A 93 21.22 15.47 14.90
CA ILE A 93 21.74 16.85 14.81
C ILE A 93 20.59 17.86 14.76
N LYS A 94 19.53 17.58 13.99
CA LYS A 94 18.36 18.46 13.93
C LYS A 94 17.68 18.59 15.28
N GLU A 95 17.48 17.47 15.98
CA GLU A 95 16.86 17.45 17.30
C GLU A 95 17.69 18.23 18.32
N LYS A 96 19.00 18.03 18.34
CA LYS A 96 19.91 18.80 19.21
C LYS A 96 19.81 20.30 18.95
N LYS A 97 19.73 20.73 17.69
CA LYS A 97 19.55 22.15 17.33
C LYS A 97 18.18 22.66 17.76
N ALA A 98 17.13 21.87 17.57
CA ALA A 98 15.77 22.23 17.99
C ALA A 98 15.68 22.41 19.50
N ALA A 99 16.26 21.50 20.28
CA ALA A 99 16.30 21.57 21.74
C ALA A 99 17.04 22.82 22.25
N VAL A 100 18.17 23.18 21.63
CA VAL A 100 18.90 24.42 21.98
C VAL A 100 18.05 25.65 21.66
N LYS A 101 17.44 25.69 20.47
CA LYS A 101 16.57 26.79 20.07
C LYS A 101 15.38 26.94 21.02
N GLU A 102 14.70 25.84 21.37
CA GLU A 102 13.57 25.84 22.30
C GLU A 102 13.98 26.36 23.68
N PHE A 103 15.17 25.96 24.16
CA PHE A 103 15.69 26.47 25.42
C PHE A 103 15.94 27.98 25.39
N GLU A 104 16.54 28.48 24.29
CA GLU A 104 16.76 29.91 24.10
C GLU A 104 15.44 30.69 24.00
N ASP A 105 14.48 30.18 23.23
CA ASP A 105 13.15 30.77 23.07
C ASP A 105 12.43 30.88 24.43
N LYS A 106 12.40 29.79 25.21
CA LYS A 106 11.80 29.78 26.56
C LYS A 106 12.48 30.74 27.52
N LYS A 107 13.80 30.89 27.40
CA LYS A 107 14.56 31.85 28.23
C LYS A 107 14.19 33.29 27.88
N VAL A 108 13.96 33.60 26.60
CA VAL A 108 13.48 34.92 26.16
C VAL A 108 12.05 35.14 26.63
N GLU A 109 11.16 34.17 26.38
CA GLU A 109 9.76 34.22 26.81
C GLU A 109 9.63 34.48 28.32
N LEU A 110 10.40 33.78 29.15
CA LEU A 110 10.36 33.96 30.60
C LEU A 110 10.79 35.37 31.03
N LYS A 111 11.78 35.95 30.33
CA LYS A 111 12.21 37.33 30.59
C LYS A 111 11.15 38.34 30.18
N GLU A 112 10.54 38.16 29.01
CA GLU A 112 9.46 39.03 28.52
C GLU A 112 8.23 38.96 29.43
N ASN A 113 7.85 37.76 29.87
CA ASN A 113 6.77 37.57 30.84
C ASN A 113 7.07 38.28 32.16
N LEU A 114 8.29 38.17 32.69
CA LEU A 114 8.68 38.87 33.91
C LEU A 114 8.62 40.40 33.74
N ILE A 115 9.06 40.92 32.61
CA ILE A 115 8.97 42.36 32.31
C ILE A 115 7.50 42.79 32.27
N ALA A 116 6.64 42.07 31.54
CA ALA A 116 5.21 42.37 31.44
C ALA A 116 4.51 42.32 32.80
N GLU A 117 4.84 41.33 33.65
CA GLU A 117 4.30 41.26 35.01
C GLU A 117 4.72 42.45 35.89
N LEU A 118 5.96 42.93 35.75
CA LEU A 118 6.45 44.09 36.49
C LEU A 118 5.79 45.39 35.99
N GLU A 119 5.58 45.52 34.69
CA GLU A 119 4.86 46.66 34.09
C GLU A 119 3.39 46.69 34.51
N GLU A 120 2.70 45.55 34.52
CA GLU A 120 1.31 45.47 35.00
C GLU A 120 1.23 45.74 36.51
N LYS A 121 2.18 45.25 37.31
CA LYS A 121 2.25 45.60 38.75
C LYS A 121 2.44 47.10 38.96
N LYS A 122 3.31 47.74 38.18
CA LYS A 122 3.49 49.20 38.24
C LYS A 122 2.18 49.92 37.93
N LYS A 123 1.49 49.52 36.86
CA LYS A 123 0.18 50.08 36.48
C LYS A 123 -0.90 49.82 37.54
N MET A 124 -0.93 48.65 38.15
CA MET A 124 -1.84 48.36 39.28
C MET A 124 -1.60 49.29 40.45
N ILE A 125 -0.33 49.50 40.84
CA ILE A 125 0.01 50.45 41.92
C ILE A 125 -0.38 51.89 41.56
N GLU A 126 -0.16 52.32 40.32
CA GLU A 126 -0.58 53.64 39.85
C GLU A 126 -2.11 53.81 39.88
N ASN A 127 -2.85 52.78 39.47
CA ASN A 127 -4.31 52.75 39.55
C ASN A 127 -4.82 52.74 40.99
N GLU A 128 -4.21 51.96 41.88
CA GLU A 128 -4.53 51.92 43.31
C GLU A 128 -4.28 53.29 43.98
N LYS A 129 -3.14 53.93 43.65
CA LYS A 129 -2.83 55.30 44.11
C LYS A 129 -3.88 56.30 43.64
N LEU A 130 -4.23 56.28 42.34
CA LEU A 130 -5.26 57.15 41.78
C LEU A 130 -6.62 56.92 42.46
N THR A 131 -6.98 55.66 42.70
CA THR A 131 -8.21 55.29 43.41
C THR A 131 -8.20 55.81 44.84
N MET A 132 -7.07 55.68 45.55
CA MET A 132 -6.90 56.25 46.88
C MET A 132 -6.99 57.78 46.89
N GLU A 133 -6.41 58.48 45.91
CA GLU A 133 -6.52 59.94 45.81
C GLU A 133 -7.96 60.41 45.57
N LEU A 134 -8.70 59.70 44.70
CA LEU A 134 -10.11 60.00 44.41
C LEU A 134 -11.05 59.66 45.57
N THR A 135 -10.71 58.67 46.39
CA THR A 135 -11.57 58.15 47.48
C THR A 135 -11.09 58.62 48.88
N GLY A 136 -9.95 59.30 48.96
CA GLY A 136 -9.21 59.58 50.19
C GLY A 136 -9.76 60.70 51.07
N ASP A 137 -10.77 61.45 50.62
CA ASP A 137 -11.38 62.54 51.40
C ASP A 137 -12.57 62.08 52.27
N SER A 138 -12.61 60.81 52.66
CA SER A 138 -13.62 60.29 53.60
C SER A 138 -12.98 59.45 54.69
N MET A 139 -12.29 60.12 55.62
CA MET A 139 -11.92 59.54 56.92
C MET A 139 -13.11 59.31 57.87
N GLU A 140 -14.36 59.34 57.39
CA GLU A 140 -15.47 58.79 58.15
C GLU A 140 -15.71 57.34 57.70
N VAL A 141 -15.01 56.42 58.35
CA VAL A 141 -15.42 55.01 58.39
C VAL A 141 -16.72 54.92 59.19
N LYS A 142 -17.82 55.42 58.61
CA LYS A 142 -19.14 54.93 58.98
C LYS A 142 -19.17 53.48 58.49
N PRO A 143 -19.36 52.49 59.38
CA PRO A 143 -19.60 51.13 58.93
C PRO A 143 -20.70 51.21 57.88
N ILE A 144 -20.47 50.65 56.69
CA ILE A 144 -21.49 50.61 55.65
C ILE A 144 -22.70 49.89 56.27
N MET A 145 -23.70 50.68 56.67
CA MET A 145 -24.96 50.17 57.17
C MET A 145 -25.66 49.60 55.94
N THR A 146 -25.38 48.32 55.65
CA THR A 146 -26.09 47.60 54.60
C THR A 146 -27.52 47.44 55.08
N ARG A 147 -28.40 48.35 54.66
CA ARG A 147 -29.84 48.14 54.71
C ARG A 147 -30.09 46.80 54.01
N LYS A 148 -30.43 45.77 54.80
CA LYS A 148 -30.82 44.45 54.28
C LYS A 148 -32.04 44.68 53.40
N LEU A 149 -31.84 44.72 52.08
CA LEU A 149 -32.95 44.65 51.15
C LEU A 149 -33.62 43.29 51.38
N ARG A 150 -34.89 43.28 51.79
CA ARG A 150 -35.67 42.05 51.86
C ARG A 150 -35.70 41.45 50.45
N ARG A 151 -35.14 40.26 50.31
CA ARG A 151 -35.12 39.53 49.04
C ARG A 151 -36.56 39.29 48.59
N ARG A 152 -36.84 39.52 47.31
CA ARG A 152 -38.08 39.06 46.71
C ARG A 152 -38.05 37.51 46.70
N PRO A 153 -39.15 36.82 46.99
CA PRO A 153 -39.18 35.35 47.12
C PRO A 153 -38.70 34.56 45.90
N ASN A 154 -38.52 35.22 44.74
CA ASN A 154 -38.28 34.57 43.46
C ASN A 154 -36.91 34.88 42.84
N ASP A 155 -35.95 35.39 43.62
CA ASP A 155 -34.61 35.69 43.11
C ASP A 155 -33.67 34.50 43.40
N PRO A 156 -33.14 33.81 42.38
CA PRO A 156 -32.36 32.59 42.57
C PRO A 156 -31.08 32.84 43.38
N VAL A 157 -30.75 31.88 44.24
CA VAL A 157 -29.55 31.94 45.09
C VAL A 157 -28.30 31.98 44.20
N PRO A 158 -27.33 32.89 44.46
CA PRO A 158 -26.07 32.90 43.74
C PRO A 158 -25.39 31.54 43.87
N ILE A 159 -25.23 30.86 42.74
CA ILE A 159 -24.57 29.56 42.65
C ILE A 159 -23.10 29.77 43.01
N PRO A 160 -22.50 28.94 43.89
CA PRO A 160 -21.08 29.04 44.19
C PRO A 160 -20.26 28.90 42.91
N ASP A 161 -19.49 29.93 42.59
CA ASP A 161 -18.55 29.91 41.47
C ASP A 161 -17.62 28.70 41.59
N LYS A 162 -17.67 27.84 40.58
CA LYS A 162 -16.76 26.71 40.44
C LYS A 162 -15.36 27.27 40.22
N ARG A 163 -14.64 27.48 41.33
CA ARG A 163 -13.21 27.71 41.41
C ARG A 163 -12.52 26.85 40.35
N ARG A 164 -11.96 27.50 39.32
CA ARG A 164 -11.10 26.85 38.32
C ARG A 164 -10.05 26.05 39.09
N LYS A 165 -10.09 24.73 38.93
CA LYS A 165 -9.08 23.82 39.48
C LYS A 165 -7.74 24.20 38.83
N PRO A 166 -6.64 24.38 39.59
CA PRO A 166 -5.31 24.41 38.98
C PRO A 166 -5.10 23.09 38.24
N ALA A 167 -4.56 23.15 37.02
CA ALA A 167 -4.32 21.98 36.19
C ALA A 167 -3.41 20.98 36.94
N PRO A 168 -3.74 19.68 36.95
CA PRO A 168 -2.90 18.71 37.63
C PRO A 168 -1.55 18.60 36.89
N ALA A 169 -0.46 18.73 37.64
CA ALA A 169 0.92 18.46 37.21
C ALA A 169 1.16 16.94 37.03
N GLN A 170 0.24 16.23 36.40
CA GLN A 170 0.40 14.82 36.07
C GLN A 170 1.01 14.74 34.66
N LEU A 171 2.30 14.39 34.61
CA LEU A 171 2.93 13.90 33.39
C LEU A 171 2.11 12.71 32.88
N ASN A 172 1.48 12.88 31.72
CA ASN A 172 0.71 11.84 31.09
C ASN A 172 1.68 10.93 30.32
N TYR A 173 1.88 9.72 30.82
CA TYR A 173 2.78 8.72 30.21
C TYR A 173 2.13 7.98 29.03
N LEU A 174 0.84 8.21 28.80
CA LEU A 174 0.11 7.67 27.66
C LEU A 174 0.15 8.68 26.51
N LEU A 175 0.51 8.19 25.34
CA LEU A 175 0.41 8.95 24.09
C LEU A 175 -1.05 9.31 23.84
N THR A 176 -1.28 10.49 23.27
CA THR A 176 -2.63 10.85 22.82
C THR A 176 -3.01 10.00 21.61
N ASP A 177 -4.31 9.79 21.40
CA ASP A 177 -4.81 9.04 20.23
C ASP A 177 -4.28 9.60 18.92
N GLU A 178 -4.00 10.90 18.87
CA GLU A 178 -3.42 11.57 17.72
C GLU A 178 -1.95 11.18 17.47
N GLN A 179 -1.14 11.09 18.53
CA GLN A 179 0.25 10.59 18.46
C GLN A 179 0.28 9.11 18.09
N ILE A 180 -0.63 8.31 18.64
CA ILE A 180 -0.77 6.88 18.28
C ILE A 180 -1.15 6.75 16.79
N MET A 181 -2.06 7.58 16.29
CA MET A 181 -2.43 7.58 14.86
C MET A 181 -1.29 8.07 13.95
N GLU A 182 -0.49 9.03 14.39
CA GLU A 182 0.72 9.50 13.68
C GLU A 182 1.77 8.39 13.57
N ASP A 183 2.04 7.70 14.67
CA ASP A 183 2.98 6.58 14.71
C ASP A 183 2.47 5.40 13.88
N LEU A 184 1.17 5.09 13.93
CA LEU A 184 0.56 4.06 13.07
C LEU A 184 0.64 4.41 11.57
N ARG A 185 0.50 5.70 11.23
CA ARG A 185 0.73 6.20 9.85
C ARG A 185 2.19 6.06 9.46
N THR A 186 3.12 6.35 10.37
CA THR A 186 4.56 6.22 10.15
C THR A 186 4.95 4.76 10.00
N LEU A 187 4.48 3.86 10.86
CA LEU A 187 4.69 2.42 10.76
C LEU A 187 4.13 1.85 9.45
N ASN A 188 2.93 2.25 9.01
CA ASN A 188 2.40 1.84 7.70
C ASN A 188 3.24 2.35 6.52
N LYS A 189 3.84 3.54 6.63
CA LYS A 189 4.78 4.08 5.63
C LYS A 189 6.13 3.36 5.63
N VAL A 190 6.57 2.79 6.74
CA VAL A 190 7.83 2.00 6.80
C VAL A 190 7.58 0.53 6.43
N GLN A 191 6.35 0.03 6.57
CA GLN A 191 5.97 -1.34 6.21
C GLN A 191 6.00 -1.63 4.70
N CYS A 192 6.15 -0.60 3.85
CA CYS A 192 6.46 -0.76 2.43
C CYS A 192 7.96 -0.98 2.14
N TRP A 193 8.84 -0.81 3.13
CA TRP A 193 10.30 -0.95 2.97
C TRP A 193 10.87 -2.31 3.39
N PHE A 194 10.05 -3.19 3.97
CA PHE A 194 10.44 -4.55 4.31
C PHE A 194 9.58 -5.57 3.54
N PRO A 195 10.18 -6.48 2.74
CA PRO A 195 9.47 -7.67 2.28
C PRO A 195 9.08 -8.53 3.50
N PRO A 196 7.96 -9.27 3.48
CA PRO A 196 7.64 -10.17 4.57
C PRO A 196 8.76 -11.20 4.71
N ALA A 197 9.49 -11.12 5.81
CA ALA A 197 10.42 -12.16 6.22
C ALA A 197 9.62 -13.44 6.51
N SER A 198 10.04 -14.55 5.92
CA SER A 198 9.50 -15.88 6.17
C SER A 198 9.60 -16.23 7.66
N PRO A 199 8.52 -16.73 8.30
CA PRO A 199 8.61 -17.26 9.65
C PRO A 199 9.06 -18.72 9.62
N SER A 200 10.13 -19.03 10.37
CA SER A 200 10.60 -20.38 10.63
C SER A 200 9.99 -20.92 11.94
N SER A 201 9.01 -21.83 11.79
CA SER A 201 8.64 -22.97 12.67
C SER A 201 8.03 -22.73 14.08
N PRO A 202 7.43 -23.76 14.73
CA PRO A 202 6.31 -24.62 14.29
C PRO A 202 5.18 -24.71 15.35
N GLU A 203 3.91 -24.90 14.97
CA GLU A 203 2.93 -25.80 15.62
C GLU A 203 1.49 -25.53 15.13
N HIS A 204 0.82 -26.66 14.80
CA HIS A 204 -0.62 -26.90 14.61
C HIS A 204 -1.41 -26.23 13.47
N LEU A 205 -1.94 -27.12 12.60
CA LEU A 205 -2.92 -26.90 11.53
C LEU A 205 -4.35 -26.70 12.13
N PRO A 206 -5.35 -26.15 11.38
CA PRO A 206 -5.90 -26.77 10.17
C PRO A 206 -5.81 -25.91 8.90
N ALA A 207 -5.58 -26.63 7.80
CA ALA A 207 -5.69 -26.28 6.38
C ALA A 207 -6.41 -24.97 5.99
N THR A 208 -5.68 -24.10 5.28
CA THR A 208 -6.23 -23.21 4.26
C THR A 208 -5.46 -23.41 2.96
N PRO A 209 -6.14 -23.45 1.79
CA PRO A 209 -5.49 -23.74 0.52
C PRO A 209 -4.54 -22.60 0.15
N ALA A 210 -3.36 -22.98 -0.33
CA ALA A 210 -2.31 -22.09 -0.78
C ALA A 210 -2.84 -20.96 -1.67
N GLU A 211 -2.87 -19.73 -1.15
CA GLU A 211 -2.99 -18.53 -1.99
C GLU A 211 -1.63 -18.27 -2.65
N SER A 212 -1.66 -18.32 -3.97
CA SER A 212 -0.63 -17.93 -4.92
C SER A 212 0.00 -16.57 -4.57
N PRO A 213 1.26 -16.31 -4.99
CA PRO A 213 2.00 -15.11 -4.63
C PRO A 213 1.18 -13.87 -4.98
N ALA A 214 0.88 -13.06 -3.95
CA ALA A 214 0.06 -11.86 -4.02
C ALA A 214 0.43 -11.01 -5.26
N GLN A 215 -0.42 -11.06 -6.27
CA GLN A 215 -0.34 -10.19 -7.44
C GLN A 215 -0.71 -8.79 -6.96
N ARG A 216 0.30 -8.04 -6.48
CA ARG A 216 0.10 -6.63 -6.14
C ARG A 216 -0.22 -5.88 -7.43
N PHE A 217 -1.45 -5.39 -7.54
CA PHE A 217 -1.87 -4.60 -8.68
C PHE A 217 -1.34 -3.18 -8.55
N GLU A 218 -0.71 -2.67 -9.61
CA GLU A 218 -0.21 -1.30 -9.66
C GLU A 218 -1.42 -0.37 -9.85
N ALA A 219 -1.88 0.24 -8.76
CA ALA A 219 -3.02 1.15 -8.73
C ALA A 219 -2.67 2.47 -8.03
N ARG A 220 -2.91 3.61 -8.69
CA ARG A 220 -2.73 4.97 -8.13
C ARG A 220 -3.74 5.95 -8.74
N ILE A 221 -4.02 7.05 -8.05
CA ILE A 221 -4.90 8.11 -8.55
C ILE A 221 -4.08 9.40 -8.65
N GLU A 222 -4.07 10.01 -9.83
CA GLU A 222 -3.42 11.31 -10.08
C GLU A 222 -4.35 12.15 -10.96
N ASP A 223 -4.49 13.44 -10.65
CA ASP A 223 -5.27 14.41 -11.42
C ASP A 223 -6.70 13.96 -11.78
N GLY A 224 -7.38 13.27 -10.86
CA GLY A 224 -8.74 12.77 -11.07
C GLY A 224 -8.85 11.62 -12.07
N LYS A 225 -7.73 10.92 -12.36
CA LYS A 225 -7.67 9.72 -13.20
C LYS A 225 -7.11 8.56 -12.40
N LEU A 226 -7.64 7.37 -12.64
CA LEU A 226 -7.16 6.13 -12.02
C LEU A 226 -6.15 5.47 -12.95
N TYR A 227 -4.93 5.25 -12.46
CA TYR A 227 -3.98 4.35 -13.08
C TYR A 227 -4.16 2.95 -12.47
N TYR A 228 -4.40 1.94 -13.31
CA TYR A 228 -4.53 0.54 -12.90
C TYR A 228 -3.99 -0.37 -13.99
N ASP A 229 -3.15 -1.35 -13.63
CA ASP A 229 -2.58 -2.34 -14.56
C ASP A 229 -1.99 -1.70 -15.84
N LYS A 230 -1.10 -0.72 -15.60
CA LYS A 230 -0.38 0.07 -16.63
C LYS A 230 -1.25 0.94 -17.53
N ARG A 231 -2.49 1.24 -17.14
CA ARG A 231 -3.45 2.00 -17.96
C ARG A 231 -4.17 3.08 -17.17
N TRP A 232 -4.49 4.17 -17.86
CA TRP A 232 -5.28 5.26 -17.31
C TRP A 232 -6.77 5.07 -17.58
N TYR A 233 -7.57 5.32 -16.54
CA TYR A 233 -9.01 5.27 -16.55
C TYR A 233 -9.60 6.61 -16.13
N HIS A 234 -10.70 7.00 -16.76
CA HIS A 234 -11.36 8.30 -16.57
C HIS A 234 -12.83 8.14 -16.14
N LYS A 235 -13.40 9.23 -15.63
CA LYS A 235 -14.84 9.35 -15.39
C LYS A 235 -15.62 9.01 -16.68
N SER A 236 -16.74 8.34 -16.51
CA SER A 236 -17.64 7.84 -17.56
C SER A 236 -17.08 6.68 -18.41
N GLN A 237 -15.94 6.11 -18.05
CA GLN A 237 -15.41 4.94 -18.74
C GLN A 237 -16.07 3.63 -18.26
N ALA A 238 -16.45 2.78 -19.22
CA ALA A 238 -16.99 1.45 -18.93
C ALA A 238 -15.88 0.43 -18.62
N ILE A 239 -16.08 -0.34 -17.55
CA ILE A 239 -15.15 -1.34 -17.03
C ILE A 239 -15.89 -2.59 -16.57
N TYR A 240 -15.17 -3.70 -16.46
CA TYR A 240 -15.62 -4.87 -15.71
C TYR A 240 -14.90 -4.90 -14.37
N LEU A 241 -15.66 -5.11 -13.30
CA LEU A 241 -15.13 -5.28 -11.96
C LEU A 241 -15.26 -6.75 -11.54
N GLU A 242 -14.18 -7.35 -11.09
CA GLU A 242 -14.13 -8.73 -10.62
C GLU A 242 -13.82 -8.75 -9.12
N SER A 243 -14.73 -9.34 -8.32
CA SER A 243 -14.53 -9.54 -6.87
C SER A 243 -13.70 -10.80 -6.59
N LYS A 244 -13.21 -10.96 -5.36
CA LYS A 244 -12.52 -12.17 -4.88
C LYS A 244 -13.31 -13.47 -5.15
N ASP A 245 -14.64 -13.39 -5.16
CA ASP A 245 -15.54 -14.52 -5.47
C ASP A 245 -15.70 -14.79 -6.99
N ASN A 246 -14.84 -14.19 -7.84
CA ASN A 246 -14.89 -14.26 -9.31
C ASN A 246 -16.19 -13.74 -9.94
N GLN A 247 -16.99 -12.97 -9.20
CA GLN A 247 -18.19 -12.33 -9.74
C GLN A 247 -17.80 -11.14 -10.62
N LYS A 248 -18.19 -11.17 -11.90
CA LYS A 248 -17.94 -10.12 -12.89
C LYS A 248 -19.11 -9.14 -12.97
N LEU A 249 -18.87 -7.88 -12.65
CA LEU A 249 -19.85 -6.80 -12.66
C LEU A 249 -19.54 -5.81 -13.77
N SER A 250 -20.54 -5.52 -14.62
CA SER A 250 -20.49 -4.44 -15.60
C SER A 250 -20.66 -3.09 -14.90
N CYS A 251 -19.66 -2.21 -14.99
CA CYS A 251 -19.69 -0.93 -14.29
C CYS A 251 -19.22 0.24 -15.17
N VAL A 252 -19.62 1.45 -14.81
CA VAL A 252 -19.10 2.71 -15.36
C VAL A 252 -18.52 3.55 -14.23
N ILE A 253 -17.32 4.08 -14.41
CA ILE A 253 -16.68 4.97 -13.42
C ILE A 253 -17.49 6.27 -13.35
N SER A 254 -18.17 6.52 -12.22
CA SER A 254 -18.98 7.71 -12.01
C SER A 254 -18.17 8.91 -11.51
N SER A 255 -17.14 8.66 -10.69
CA SER A 255 -16.25 9.69 -10.15
C SER A 255 -14.92 9.07 -9.71
N VAL A 256 -13.85 9.86 -9.73
CA VAL A 256 -12.52 9.51 -9.21
C VAL A 256 -12.17 10.56 -8.17
N GLY A 257 -12.14 10.15 -6.90
CA GLY A 257 -11.74 10.99 -5.76
C GLY A 257 -10.26 10.80 -5.42
N ALA A 258 -9.77 11.37 -4.32
CA ALA A 258 -8.34 11.32 -3.97
C ALA A 258 -7.82 9.91 -3.64
N ASN A 259 -8.59 9.11 -2.91
CA ASN A 259 -8.21 7.76 -2.46
C ASN A 259 -9.26 6.69 -2.79
N GLU A 260 -10.24 7.02 -3.64
CA GLU A 260 -11.39 6.17 -3.93
C GLU A 260 -11.96 6.47 -5.31
N ILE A 261 -12.59 5.46 -5.91
CA ILE A 261 -13.41 5.60 -7.11
C ILE A 261 -14.85 5.23 -6.80
N TRP A 262 -15.78 5.88 -7.48
CA TRP A 262 -17.19 5.52 -7.48
C TRP A 262 -17.52 4.88 -8.81
N VAL A 263 -18.04 3.65 -8.76
CA VAL A 263 -18.49 2.92 -9.95
C VAL A 263 -19.99 2.73 -9.88
N ARG A 264 -20.65 2.75 -11.03
CA ARG A 264 -22.09 2.49 -11.16
C ARG A 264 -22.30 1.22 -11.96
N LYS A 265 -23.01 0.25 -11.40
CA LYS A 265 -23.38 -0.97 -12.13
C LYS A 265 -24.31 -0.62 -13.29
N THR A 266 -24.10 -1.27 -14.42
CA THR A 266 -24.95 -1.05 -15.62
C THR A 266 -26.29 -1.78 -15.52
N SER A 267 -26.38 -2.84 -14.70
CA SER A 267 -27.59 -3.67 -14.57
C SER A 267 -28.73 -2.99 -13.80
N ASP A 268 -28.40 -2.34 -12.68
CA ASP A 268 -29.36 -1.80 -11.71
C ASP A 268 -29.08 -0.34 -11.33
N SER A 269 -28.12 0.31 -11.99
CA SER A 269 -27.66 1.67 -11.69
C SER A 269 -27.19 1.91 -10.25
N THR A 270 -26.94 0.84 -9.48
CA THR A 270 -26.42 0.97 -8.11
C THR A 270 -25.01 1.52 -8.11
N LYS A 271 -24.73 2.44 -7.19
CA LYS A 271 -23.40 3.02 -7.01
C LYS A 271 -22.65 2.27 -5.92
N MET A 272 -21.38 1.99 -6.18
CA MET A 272 -20.47 1.32 -5.27
C MET A 272 -19.19 2.14 -5.17
N ARG A 273 -18.69 2.28 -3.95
CA ARG A 273 -17.41 2.93 -3.66
C ARG A 273 -16.32 1.88 -3.54
N ILE A 274 -15.19 2.12 -4.20
CA ILE A 274 -14.01 1.26 -4.16
C ILE A 274 -12.82 2.11 -3.74
N TYR A 275 -12.18 1.74 -2.63
CA TYR A 275 -10.99 2.40 -2.16
C TYR A 275 -9.76 1.97 -2.95
N LEU A 276 -8.80 2.87 -3.12
CA LEU A 276 -7.53 2.59 -3.80
C LEU A 276 -6.80 1.38 -3.19
N GLY A 277 -6.81 1.28 -1.85
CA GLY A 277 -6.23 0.14 -1.14
C GLY A 277 -6.89 -1.21 -1.47
N GLN A 278 -8.17 -1.23 -1.84
CA GLN A 278 -8.87 -2.47 -2.23
C GLN A 278 -8.42 -2.94 -3.62
N LEU A 279 -8.14 -2.00 -4.53
CA LEU A 279 -7.57 -2.29 -5.85
C LEU A 279 -6.13 -2.80 -5.74
N GLN A 280 -5.30 -2.17 -4.90
CA GLN A 280 -3.90 -2.56 -4.66
C GLN A 280 -3.78 -3.96 -4.02
N ARG A 281 -4.70 -4.31 -3.13
CA ARG A 281 -4.78 -5.62 -2.47
C ARG A 281 -5.45 -6.71 -3.32
N GLY A 282 -5.96 -6.36 -4.51
CA GLY A 282 -6.62 -7.32 -5.39
C GLY A 282 -7.99 -7.79 -4.92
N LEU A 283 -8.64 -7.08 -3.97
CA LEU A 283 -10.02 -7.39 -3.57
C LEU A 283 -11.00 -7.12 -4.71
N PHE A 284 -10.68 -6.11 -5.53
CA PHE A 284 -11.37 -5.83 -6.77
C PHE A 284 -10.36 -5.71 -7.91
N VAL A 285 -10.64 -6.37 -9.02
CA VAL A 285 -9.82 -6.33 -10.23
C VAL A 285 -10.58 -5.63 -11.35
N ILE A 286 -9.92 -4.68 -12.01
CA ILE A 286 -10.50 -3.93 -13.14
C ILE A 286 -10.07 -4.59 -14.45
N ARG A 287 -11.03 -4.97 -15.28
CA ARG A 287 -10.82 -5.48 -16.64
C ARG A 287 -11.44 -4.50 -17.65
N ARG A 288 -10.81 -4.38 -18.82
CA ARG A 288 -11.34 -3.54 -19.91
C ARG A 288 -12.59 -4.19 -20.48
N ARG A 289 -13.65 -3.40 -20.68
CA ARG A 289 -14.68 -3.73 -21.65
C ARG A 289 -14.12 -3.37 -23.03
N SER A 290 -13.76 -4.38 -23.82
CA SER A 290 -13.52 -4.17 -25.25
C SER A 290 -14.83 -3.64 -25.84
N ALA A 291 -14.75 -2.56 -26.61
CA ALA A 291 -15.87 -2.17 -27.44
C ALA A 291 -16.02 -3.27 -28.51
N ALA A 292 -17.20 -3.87 -28.58
CA ALA A 292 -17.66 -4.52 -29.80
C ALA A 292 -18.19 -3.44 -30.73
#